data_AF-A0A6J8AYH6-F1
#
_entry.id   AF-A0A6J8AYH6-F1
#
_cell.length_a   1.000
_cell.length_b   1.000
_cell.length_c   1.000
_cell.angle_alpha   90.00
_cell.angle_beta   90.00
_cell.angle_gamma   90.00
#
_symmetry.space_group_name_H-M   'P 1'
#
loop_
_entity.id
_entity.type
_entity.pdbx_description
1 polymer ?
#
loop_
_entity_poly.entity_id
_entity_poly.type
_entity_poly.pdbx_seq_one_letter_code
_entity_poly.pdbx_strand_id
1 'polypeptide(L)'
;MIKLTFLVLWIPSILCGKPKWNNAYGEKCDQLFYKWMLKSGKYFTIESKYLCPYLRPSTKKNIPVCSRKSSLYGNVDLRENIKPSVFRDLTKKEIEGLLDYLYNRSDLNLTIADKAAINTNYIFISEVFLPPKRDVLKHLNKGCVQPRREARVMIFRGAISIPDVIEIVVSPLPNPTGYRHVPYRPKSIPFIDRPIDVFDLSITPLLEKIDKVAGKMLYELYGGRLINCSDRCLSFNVNSQLTTPLSGVRKRLWFSWLQQFTEHFLLRPVDFAVLREVDNNASDQKSDRTVNSRGKPSFDKPLKDPLQVSPDGIRYNIDDRHVSYSYWEFDIGMSVFYGPRLNDIRYKGDRIAYEISLQELATFYSGDKPQEHVLNFLDTTWKIGALAKYLHPGIDCPNGATFISSSFKVDTQDEPLINERAFCIFEFNTGMPLRRHNGYYKYLHRFYEGVANVALIVRTIPTIGIYDYVIDFIFIKMAS
;
A
#
# COMPACT_ATOMS: atom_id res chain seq x y z
N MET A 1 -13.18 5.52 25.67
CA MET A 1 -13.95 4.47 26.39
C MET A 1 -14.11 3.32 25.40
N ILE A 2 -13.24 2.30 25.45
CA ILE A 2 -13.19 1.23 24.43
C ILE A 2 -14.11 0.10 24.88
N LYS A 3 -15.20 -0.16 24.15
CA LYS A 3 -16.05 -1.35 24.36
C LYS A 3 -15.36 -2.56 23.75
N LEU A 4 -14.88 -3.46 24.58
CA LEU A 4 -14.33 -4.75 24.14
C LEU A 4 -15.36 -5.84 24.35
N THR A 5 -15.76 -6.47 23.24
CA THR A 5 -16.69 -7.61 23.24
C THR A 5 -15.87 -8.86 23.00
N PHE A 6 -15.81 -9.76 23.98
CA PHE A 6 -15.20 -11.07 23.81
C PHE A 6 -16.23 -12.02 23.19
N LEU A 7 -15.95 -12.55 22.00
CA LEU A 7 -16.71 -13.64 21.43
C LEU A 7 -15.80 -14.89 21.42
N VAL A 8 -15.91 -15.72 22.45
CA VAL A 8 -15.30 -17.05 22.44
C VAL A 8 -16.29 -17.97 21.72
N LEU A 9 -16.09 -18.17 20.42
CA LEU A 9 -16.86 -19.17 19.68
C LEU A 9 -16.22 -20.53 19.90
N TRP A 10 -16.85 -21.33 20.76
CA TRP A 10 -16.70 -22.78 20.77
C TRP A 10 -18.08 -23.37 20.51
N ILE A 11 -18.41 -23.61 19.24
CA ILE A 11 -19.54 -24.46 18.88
C ILE A 11 -19.15 -25.30 17.66
N PRO A 12 -18.71 -26.55 17.83
CA PRO A 12 -18.97 -27.55 16.80
C PRO A 12 -20.44 -27.97 16.90
N SER A 13 -21.20 -27.70 15.84
CA SER A 13 -22.14 -28.68 15.28
C SER A 13 -23.52 -28.93 15.90
N ILE A 14 -24.05 -28.15 16.86
CA ILE A 14 -25.33 -28.52 17.51
C ILE A 14 -26.57 -27.69 17.08
N LEU A 15 -26.43 -26.52 16.46
CA LEU A 15 -27.59 -25.64 16.19
C LEU A 15 -28.09 -25.59 14.73
N CYS A 16 -27.33 -26.11 13.75
CA CYS A 16 -27.80 -26.21 12.37
C CYS A 16 -27.59 -27.64 11.89
N GLY A 17 -28.68 -28.41 11.81
CA GLY A 17 -28.67 -29.72 11.15
C GLY A 17 -28.09 -29.62 9.74
N LYS A 18 -27.38 -30.68 9.33
CA LYS A 18 -26.61 -30.82 8.08
C LYS A 18 -27.23 -30.03 6.90
N PRO A 19 -26.51 -29.11 6.24
CA PRO A 19 -27.06 -28.29 5.17
C PRO A 19 -27.19 -29.09 3.86
N LYS A 20 -28.41 -29.15 3.31
CA LYS A 20 -28.59 -29.24 1.86
C LYS A 20 -28.38 -27.83 1.31
N TRP A 21 -27.34 -27.65 0.49
CA TRP A 21 -26.99 -26.36 -0.11
C TRP A 21 -28.11 -25.87 -1.02
N ASN A 22 -28.80 -24.82 -0.58
CA ASN A 22 -29.67 -23.98 -1.41
C ASN A 22 -29.31 -22.52 -1.07
N ASN A 23 -28.89 -21.74 -2.08
CA ASN A 23 -28.27 -20.42 -1.94
C ASN A 23 -29.07 -19.40 -1.09
N ALA A 24 -30.39 -19.55 -0.97
CA ALA A 24 -31.23 -18.65 -0.17
C ALA A 24 -31.22 -18.91 1.35
N TYR A 25 -30.74 -20.09 1.79
CA TYR A 25 -30.68 -20.46 3.21
C TYR A 25 -29.40 -19.98 3.91
N GLY A 26 -28.28 -19.90 3.18
CA GLY A 26 -26.99 -19.38 3.68
C GLY A 26 -27.09 -17.92 4.11
N GLU A 27 -27.60 -17.05 3.24
CA GLU A 27 -27.81 -15.61 3.56
C GLU A 27 -28.71 -15.39 4.78
N LYS A 28 -29.77 -16.20 4.94
CA LYS A 28 -30.66 -16.10 6.10
C LYS A 28 -29.98 -16.58 7.37
N CYS A 29 -29.20 -17.67 7.34
CA CYS A 29 -28.46 -18.16 8.48
C CYS A 29 -27.38 -17.19 8.93
N ASP A 30 -26.64 -16.59 8.00
CA ASP A 30 -25.62 -15.58 8.32
C ASP A 30 -26.27 -14.34 8.92
N GLN A 31 -27.31 -13.79 8.27
CA GLN A 31 -28.05 -12.65 8.83
C GLN A 31 -28.69 -12.95 10.20
N LEU A 32 -29.19 -14.17 10.43
CA LEU A 32 -29.75 -14.59 11.71
C LEU A 32 -28.68 -14.78 12.78
N PHE A 33 -27.51 -15.33 12.43
CA PHE A 33 -26.36 -15.45 13.32
C PHE A 33 -25.83 -14.07 13.73
N TYR A 34 -25.68 -13.14 12.78
CA TYR A 34 -25.29 -11.76 13.06
C TYR A 34 -26.36 -11.01 13.88
N LYS A 35 -27.64 -11.14 13.54
CA LYS A 35 -28.74 -10.57 14.35
C LYS A 35 -28.81 -11.19 15.74
N TRP A 36 -28.55 -12.48 15.90
CA TRP A 36 -28.50 -13.15 17.21
C TRP A 36 -27.30 -12.69 18.05
N MET A 37 -26.12 -12.52 17.44
CA MET A 37 -24.96 -11.91 18.08
C MET A 37 -25.26 -10.49 18.59
N LEU A 38 -25.93 -9.67 17.79
CA LEU A 38 -26.27 -8.29 18.16
C LEU A 38 -27.43 -8.20 19.18
N LYS A 39 -28.37 -9.15 19.18
CA LYS A 39 -29.60 -9.13 19.99
C LYS A 39 -29.47 -9.83 21.35
N SER A 40 -28.47 -10.70 21.53
CA SER A 40 -28.35 -11.55 22.73
C SER A 40 -27.86 -10.85 23.99
N GLY A 41 -27.37 -9.60 23.94
CA GLY A 41 -27.26 -8.73 25.12
C GLY A 41 -26.32 -9.18 26.26
N LYS A 42 -25.64 -10.33 26.14
CA LYS A 42 -24.76 -10.89 27.19
C LYS A 42 -23.40 -10.21 27.16
N TYR A 43 -23.35 -9.00 27.70
CA TYR A 43 -22.14 -8.19 27.86
C TYR A 43 -21.80 -8.09 29.35
N PHE A 44 -20.59 -8.47 29.75
CA PHE A 44 -20.09 -8.20 31.10
C PHE A 44 -19.39 -6.83 31.11
N THR A 45 -19.79 -5.98 32.04
CA THR A 45 -19.22 -4.65 32.30
C THR A 45 -18.32 -4.74 33.52
N ILE A 46 -17.06 -4.30 33.45
CA ILE A 46 -16.19 -4.14 34.63
C ILE A 46 -15.52 -2.77 34.56
N GLU A 47 -15.71 -1.97 35.61
CA GLU A 47 -15.09 -0.65 35.84
C GLU A 47 -13.96 -0.73 36.88
N SER A 48 -12.86 0.01 36.66
CA SER A 48 -11.85 0.46 37.65
C SER A 48 -10.72 1.17 36.85
N LYS A 49 -10.30 2.44 37.03
CA LYS A 49 -9.78 3.31 38.13
C LYS A 49 -8.38 2.95 38.68
N TYR A 50 -7.39 3.77 38.26
CA TYR A 50 -6.07 4.14 38.86
C TYR A 50 -4.73 3.65 38.23
N LEU A 51 -3.94 4.68 37.82
CA LEU A 51 -2.52 5.04 38.07
C LEU A 51 -1.29 4.22 37.57
N CYS A 52 -0.55 4.90 36.66
CA CYS A 52 0.89 5.24 36.62
C CYS A 52 2.03 4.25 36.24
N PRO A 53 3.16 4.79 35.69
CA PRO A 53 4.01 4.14 34.69
C PRO A 53 5.38 3.69 35.22
N TYR A 54 6.07 2.81 34.47
CA TYR A 54 7.53 2.68 34.56
C TYR A 54 8.18 2.66 33.18
N LEU A 55 9.01 3.69 32.96
CA LEU A 55 10.01 3.83 31.91
C LEU A 55 11.27 3.05 32.30
N ARG A 56 11.99 2.48 31.31
CA ARG A 56 13.41 2.80 31.07
C ARG A 56 13.91 2.31 29.70
N PRO A 57 14.79 3.08 29.03
CA PRO A 57 15.33 2.80 27.70
C PRO A 57 16.66 2.01 27.77
N SER A 58 16.96 1.22 26.73
CA SER A 58 18.24 0.53 26.61
C SER A 58 18.82 0.67 25.19
N THR A 59 19.77 1.61 25.12
CA THR A 59 21.03 1.62 24.33
C THR A 59 21.01 1.39 22.82
N LYS A 60 21.17 2.51 22.10
CA LYS A 60 21.65 2.58 20.71
C LYS A 60 22.98 1.84 20.56
N LYS A 61 23.06 0.85 19.66
CA LYS A 61 24.33 0.35 19.11
C LYS A 61 24.49 0.89 17.68
N ASN A 62 25.54 1.70 17.51
CA ASN A 62 26.02 2.15 16.20
C ASN A 62 26.46 0.95 15.37
N ILE A 63 25.82 0.76 14.21
CA ILE A 63 26.30 -0.15 13.17
C ILE A 63 26.97 0.72 12.08
N PRO A 64 28.24 0.46 11.71
CA PRO A 64 28.94 1.27 10.73
C PRO A 64 28.36 1.04 9.33
N VAL A 65 27.98 2.14 8.68
CA VAL A 65 27.53 2.15 7.28
C VAL A 65 28.75 1.98 6.38
N CYS A 66 28.89 0.81 5.75
CA CYS A 66 29.88 0.60 4.69
C CYS A 66 29.42 1.30 3.41
N SER A 67 29.99 2.46 3.13
CA SER A 67 29.89 3.18 1.87
C SER A 67 30.71 2.49 0.78
N ARG A 68 30.10 1.57 0.03
CA ARG A 68 30.64 1.16 -1.29
C ARG A 68 30.00 2.02 -2.37
N LYS A 69 30.77 3.00 -2.86
CA LYS A 69 30.55 3.59 -4.19
C LYS A 69 30.82 2.48 -5.22
N SER A 70 29.78 1.92 -5.85
CA SER A 70 29.93 1.21 -7.12
C SER A 70 29.25 2.02 -8.22
N SER A 71 30.05 2.80 -8.93
CA SER A 71 29.69 3.41 -10.21
C SER A 71 29.72 2.33 -11.29
N LEU A 72 28.61 1.63 -11.49
CA LEU A 72 28.37 0.77 -12.65
C LEU A 72 26.99 1.00 -13.30
N TYR A 73 26.27 2.03 -12.86
CA TYR A 73 24.98 2.41 -13.42
C TYR A 73 25.22 3.54 -14.43
N GLY A 74 24.74 3.38 -15.67
CA GLY A 74 24.77 4.44 -16.67
C GLY A 74 24.18 5.73 -16.08
N ASN A 75 24.82 6.87 -16.35
CA ASN A 75 24.42 8.18 -15.84
C ASN A 75 23.09 8.62 -16.47
N VAL A 76 21.99 8.11 -15.93
CA VAL A 76 20.64 8.65 -16.15
C VAL A 76 20.46 9.79 -15.15
N ASP A 77 20.10 10.98 -15.61
CA ASP A 77 19.83 12.12 -14.72
C ASP A 77 18.46 11.94 -14.06
N LEU A 78 18.48 11.44 -12.83
CA LEU A 78 17.29 11.23 -12.00
C LEU A 78 17.07 12.37 -10.99
N ARG A 79 17.73 13.52 -11.19
CA ARG A 79 17.53 14.69 -10.33
C ARG A 79 16.14 15.27 -10.55
N GLU A 80 15.57 15.85 -9.49
CA GLU A 80 14.28 16.54 -9.61
C GLU A 80 14.39 17.67 -10.64
N ASN A 81 13.55 17.59 -11.69
CA ASN A 81 13.51 18.60 -12.74
C ASN A 81 12.93 19.92 -12.20
N ILE A 82 13.54 21.05 -12.56
CA ILE A 82 13.11 22.40 -12.16
C ILE A 82 11.70 22.71 -12.68
N LYS A 83 11.32 22.12 -13.82
CA LYS A 83 9.97 22.20 -14.40
C LYS A 83 9.43 20.79 -14.59
N PRO A 84 8.85 20.20 -13.54
CA PRO A 84 8.38 18.82 -13.61
C PRO A 84 7.25 18.67 -14.63
N SER A 85 7.22 17.50 -15.29
CA SER A 85 6.11 17.07 -16.13
C SER A 85 4.77 17.26 -15.42
N VAL A 86 3.69 17.50 -16.18
CA VAL A 86 2.33 17.63 -15.63
C VAL A 86 1.93 16.39 -14.82
N PHE A 87 2.48 15.23 -15.17
CA PHE A 87 2.15 13.95 -14.55
C PHE A 87 3.06 13.58 -13.37
N ARG A 88 4.15 14.32 -13.16
CA ARG A 88 5.15 14.06 -12.11
C ARG A 88 4.50 14.10 -10.73
N ASP A 89 4.72 13.06 -9.91
CA ASP A 89 4.33 13.06 -8.49
C ASP A 89 4.94 14.25 -7.74
N LEU A 90 4.39 14.60 -6.57
CA LEU A 90 4.90 15.70 -5.75
C LEU A 90 6.38 15.51 -5.43
N THR A 91 7.17 16.56 -5.65
CA THR A 91 8.59 16.59 -5.28
C THR A 91 8.73 16.81 -3.78
N LYS A 92 9.94 16.55 -3.24
CA LYS A 92 10.22 16.81 -1.82
C LYS A 92 9.93 18.28 -1.46
N LYS A 93 10.42 19.20 -2.29
CA LYS A 93 10.24 20.65 -2.14
C LYS A 93 8.77 21.06 -2.17
N GLU A 94 7.96 20.42 -3.00
CA GLU A 94 6.52 20.68 -3.09
C GLU A 94 5.78 20.20 -1.85
N ILE A 95 6.18 19.06 -1.28
CA ILE A 95 5.60 18.55 -0.04
C ILE A 95 5.97 19.47 1.13
N GLU A 96 7.23 19.90 1.22
CA GLU A 96 7.68 20.84 2.27
C GLU A 96 6.91 22.16 2.22
N GLY A 97 6.86 22.84 1.06
CA GLY A 97 6.12 24.09 0.91
C GLY A 97 4.61 23.94 1.12
N LEU A 98 4.05 22.76 0.80
CA LEU A 98 2.66 22.42 1.08
C LEU A 98 2.39 22.32 2.60
N LEU A 99 3.24 21.62 3.34
CA LEU A 99 3.09 21.45 4.78
C LEU A 99 3.29 22.79 5.52
N ASP A 100 4.31 23.57 5.13
CA ASP A 100 4.56 24.90 5.68
C ASP A 100 3.34 25.83 5.52
N TYR A 101 2.71 25.81 4.34
CA TYR A 101 1.48 26.56 4.11
C TYR A 101 0.33 26.07 5.02
N LEU A 102 0.09 24.75 5.04
CA LEU A 102 -1.07 24.18 5.73
C LEU A 102 -0.97 24.30 7.26
N TYR A 103 0.20 24.09 7.86
CA TYR A 103 0.37 24.24 9.30
C TYR A 103 0.19 25.68 9.79
N ASN A 104 0.38 26.67 8.91
CA ASN A 104 0.12 28.07 9.19
C ASN A 104 -1.37 28.48 9.02
N ARG A 105 -2.25 27.54 8.61
CA ARG A 105 -3.69 27.78 8.47
C ARG A 105 -4.43 27.52 9.79
N SER A 106 -4.68 28.58 10.54
CA SER A 106 -5.42 28.51 11.81
C SER A 106 -6.85 27.98 11.66
N ASP A 107 -7.48 28.20 10.50
CA ASP A 107 -8.81 27.69 10.17
C ASP A 107 -8.90 26.16 10.06
N LEU A 108 -7.78 25.48 9.83
CA LEU A 108 -7.72 24.01 9.79
C LEU A 108 -7.39 23.39 11.16
N ASN A 109 -6.80 24.17 12.08
CA ASN A 109 -6.39 23.73 13.42
C ASN A 109 -5.57 22.42 13.40
N LEU A 110 -4.60 22.33 12.50
CA LEU A 110 -3.82 21.12 12.28
C LEU A 110 -2.83 20.86 13.42
N THR A 111 -2.72 19.59 13.81
CA THR A 111 -1.73 19.07 14.75
C THR A 111 -0.61 18.40 13.96
N ILE A 112 0.62 18.75 14.31
CA ILE A 112 1.82 18.14 13.73
C ILE A 112 1.86 16.62 13.98
N ALA A 113 2.51 15.91 13.06
CA ALA A 113 2.62 14.46 13.03
C ALA A 113 2.91 13.80 14.40
N ASP A 114 3.95 14.27 15.10
CA ASP A 114 4.40 13.67 16.37
C ASP A 114 3.44 13.85 17.55
N LYS A 115 2.48 14.76 17.43
CA LYS A 115 1.45 15.03 18.46
C LYS A 115 0.06 14.63 17.99
N ALA A 116 -0.06 14.13 16.77
CA ALA A 116 -1.34 13.74 16.20
C ALA A 116 -1.92 12.55 16.97
N ALA A 117 -3.22 12.59 17.19
CA ALA A 117 -3.98 11.47 17.69
C ALA A 117 -5.28 11.37 16.90
N ILE A 118 -5.97 10.25 17.00
CA ILE A 118 -7.24 10.02 16.28
C ILE A 118 -8.31 11.10 16.55
N ASN A 119 -8.23 11.79 17.70
CA ASN A 119 -9.13 12.88 18.11
C ASN A 119 -8.54 14.29 17.86
N THR A 120 -7.46 14.42 17.10
CA THR A 120 -6.92 15.70 16.64
C THR A 120 -7.21 15.92 15.15
N ASN A 121 -6.93 17.10 14.62
CA ASN A 121 -6.96 17.33 13.18
C ASN A 121 -5.55 17.12 12.61
N TYR A 122 -5.38 16.32 11.57
CA TYR A 122 -4.06 16.05 10.99
C TYR A 122 -4.15 15.74 9.50
N ILE A 123 -3.05 16.01 8.80
CA ILE A 123 -2.90 15.68 7.38
C ILE A 123 -2.62 14.20 7.26
N PHE A 124 -3.53 13.46 6.64
CA PHE A 124 -3.38 12.02 6.43
C PHE A 124 -2.51 11.73 5.21
N ILE A 125 -2.82 12.30 4.04
CA ILE A 125 -1.98 12.15 2.85
C ILE A 125 -1.96 13.42 2.00
N SER A 126 -0.93 13.55 1.16
CA SER A 126 -0.99 14.41 -0.03
C SER A 126 -0.45 13.72 -1.27
N GLU A 127 -1.07 14.02 -2.41
CA GLU A 127 -0.67 13.54 -3.73
C GLU A 127 -0.87 14.64 -4.80
N VAL A 128 -0.28 14.47 -5.97
CA VAL A 128 -0.48 15.42 -7.08
C VAL A 128 -1.95 15.38 -7.52
N PHE A 129 -2.57 16.55 -7.65
CA PHE A 129 -3.90 16.67 -8.23
C PHE A 129 -3.76 16.90 -9.73
N LEU A 130 -3.95 15.83 -10.51
CA LEU A 130 -3.78 15.88 -11.96
C LEU A 130 -4.78 16.87 -12.59
N PRO A 131 -4.31 17.80 -13.46
CA PRO A 131 -5.19 18.77 -14.11
C PRO A 131 -6.20 18.09 -15.05
N PRO A 132 -7.32 18.77 -15.40
CA PRO A 132 -8.28 18.24 -16.35
C PRO A 132 -7.63 17.87 -17.68
N LYS A 133 -7.92 16.67 -18.18
CA LYS A 133 -7.39 16.13 -19.45
C LYS A 133 -7.45 17.14 -20.60
N ARG A 134 -8.55 17.90 -20.71
CA ARG A 134 -8.73 18.93 -21.75
C ARG A 134 -7.61 19.99 -21.75
N ASP A 135 -7.13 20.39 -20.58
CA ASP A 135 -6.17 21.47 -20.41
C ASP A 135 -4.75 20.94 -20.58
N VAL A 136 -4.51 19.71 -20.11
CA VAL A 136 -3.26 18.97 -20.37
C VAL A 136 -3.07 18.73 -21.88
N LEU A 137 -4.11 18.30 -22.60
CA LEU A 137 -4.01 18.07 -24.05
C LEU A 137 -3.76 19.36 -24.85
N LYS A 138 -4.29 20.51 -24.41
CA LYS A 138 -3.95 21.81 -25.01
C LYS A 138 -2.47 22.13 -24.81
N HIS A 139 -1.94 21.90 -23.62
CA HIS A 139 -0.51 22.08 -23.34
C HIS A 139 0.36 21.14 -24.22
N LEU A 140 0.09 19.84 -24.18
CA LEU A 140 0.92 18.82 -24.85
C LEU A 140 0.85 18.87 -26.39
N ASN A 141 -0.31 19.21 -26.97
CA ASN A 141 -0.48 19.15 -28.43
C ASN A 141 -0.43 20.52 -29.10
N LYS A 142 -0.74 21.62 -28.39
CA LYS A 142 -0.82 22.98 -28.96
C LYS A 142 0.23 23.93 -28.37
N GLY A 143 1.14 23.43 -27.53
CA GLY A 143 2.18 24.24 -26.89
C GLY A 143 1.63 25.32 -25.95
N CYS A 144 0.38 25.18 -25.48
CA CYS A 144 -0.19 26.13 -24.51
C CYS A 144 0.57 26.09 -23.18
N VAL A 145 0.36 27.09 -22.32
CA VAL A 145 0.96 27.13 -20.98
C VAL A 145 0.58 25.89 -20.18
N GLN A 146 1.56 25.33 -19.46
CA GLN A 146 1.36 24.19 -18.58
C GLN A 146 0.28 24.51 -17.54
N PRO A 147 -0.71 23.62 -17.31
CA PRO A 147 -1.70 23.83 -16.27
C PRO A 147 -1.04 24.00 -14.90
N ARG A 148 -1.71 24.76 -14.02
CA ARG A 148 -1.21 24.99 -12.67
C ARG A 148 -1.04 23.66 -11.94
N ARG A 149 0.07 23.55 -11.21
CA ARG A 149 0.41 22.38 -10.42
C ARG A 149 -0.26 22.50 -9.05
N GLU A 150 -1.04 21.49 -8.69
CA GLU A 150 -1.90 21.47 -7.51
C GLU A 150 -1.68 20.15 -6.73
N ALA A 151 -1.88 20.16 -5.41
CA ALA A 151 -1.88 18.97 -4.57
C ALA A 151 -3.28 18.68 -4.02
N ARG A 152 -3.70 17.42 -4.01
CA ARG A 152 -4.85 16.94 -3.25
C ARG A 152 -4.35 16.55 -1.86
N VAL A 153 -5.03 17.03 -0.83
CA VAL A 153 -4.71 16.76 0.57
C VAL A 153 -5.93 16.22 1.27
N MET A 154 -5.77 15.10 1.96
CA MET A 154 -6.79 14.50 2.81
C MET A 154 -6.50 14.84 4.26
N ILE A 155 -7.46 15.46 4.94
CA ILE A 155 -7.34 15.88 6.33
C ILE A 155 -8.38 15.13 7.15
N PHE A 156 -7.93 14.47 8.21
CA PHE A 156 -8.79 13.86 9.22
C PHE A 156 -9.03 14.89 10.30
N ARG A 157 -10.30 15.23 10.56
CA ARG A 157 -10.69 16.21 11.58
C ARG A 157 -11.31 15.50 12.77
N GLY A 158 -10.46 15.00 13.66
CA GLY A 158 -10.90 14.32 14.89
C GLY A 158 -11.29 15.27 16.02
N ALA A 159 -10.85 16.53 16.01
CA ALA A 159 -11.02 17.48 17.12
C ALA A 159 -12.37 18.21 17.11
N ILE A 160 -13.14 18.09 16.03
CA ILE A 160 -14.44 18.75 15.88
C ILE A 160 -15.56 17.92 16.53
N SER A 161 -16.70 18.55 16.81
CA SER A 161 -17.84 17.91 17.53
C SER A 161 -18.38 16.67 16.83
N ILE A 162 -18.42 16.68 15.50
CA ILE A 162 -18.75 15.52 14.66
C ILE A 162 -17.55 15.28 13.76
N PRO A 163 -16.65 14.35 14.12
CA PRO A 163 -15.45 14.07 13.34
C PRO A 163 -15.78 13.73 11.89
N ASP A 164 -14.92 14.18 10.99
CA ASP A 164 -15.06 13.90 9.56
C ASP A 164 -13.72 13.93 8.82
N VAL A 165 -13.78 13.57 7.55
CA VAL A 165 -12.67 13.67 6.60
C VAL A 165 -13.02 14.72 5.56
N ILE A 166 -12.06 15.59 5.26
CA ILE A 166 -12.18 16.54 4.17
C ILE A 166 -11.06 16.33 3.16
N GLU A 167 -11.37 16.64 1.91
CA GLU A 167 -10.40 16.69 0.83
C GLU A 167 -10.33 18.10 0.26
N ILE A 168 -9.12 18.62 0.19
CA ILE A 168 -8.83 19.95 -0.35
C ILE A 168 -7.80 19.85 -1.47
N VAL A 169 -7.84 20.84 -2.36
CA VAL A 169 -6.82 21.09 -3.36
C VAL A 169 -6.07 22.35 -2.97
N VAL A 170 -4.76 22.24 -2.85
CA VAL A 170 -3.85 23.30 -2.42
C VAL A 170 -3.00 23.74 -3.61
N SER A 171 -2.90 25.05 -3.82
CA SER A 171 -2.29 25.62 -5.02
C SER A 171 -1.82 27.06 -4.84
N PRO A 172 -0.93 27.56 -5.72
CA PRO A 172 -0.10 26.79 -6.66
C PRO A 172 1.12 26.16 -5.95
N LEU A 173 1.60 25.02 -6.43
CA LEU A 173 2.87 24.45 -5.96
C LEU A 173 4.08 25.10 -6.67
N PRO A 174 5.27 25.20 -6.03
CA PRO A 174 5.62 24.69 -4.69
C PRO A 174 5.32 25.65 -3.52
N ASN A 175 4.84 26.87 -3.79
CA ASN A 175 4.58 27.89 -2.76
C ASN A 175 3.08 28.24 -2.74
N PRO A 176 2.24 27.46 -2.03
CA PRO A 176 0.80 27.67 -2.06
C PRO A 176 0.38 29.00 -1.45
N THR A 177 -0.71 29.54 -1.98
CA THR A 177 -1.35 30.77 -1.46
C THR A 177 -2.79 30.54 -1.04
N GLY A 178 -3.42 29.48 -1.56
CA GLY A 178 -4.82 29.17 -1.32
C GLY A 178 -5.10 27.68 -1.34
N TYR A 179 -6.24 27.31 -0.76
CA TYR A 179 -6.84 25.99 -0.94
C TYR A 179 -8.34 26.10 -1.21
N ARG A 180 -8.91 25.04 -1.80
CA ARG A 180 -10.34 24.89 -2.07
C ARG A 180 -10.75 23.44 -1.86
N HIS A 181 -12.04 23.16 -1.69
CA HIS A 181 -12.51 21.76 -1.70
C HIS A 181 -12.28 21.10 -3.06
N VAL A 182 -12.09 19.77 -3.05
CA VAL A 182 -12.03 18.99 -4.29
C VAL A 182 -13.37 19.10 -5.04
N PRO A 183 -13.38 19.46 -6.34
CA PRO A 183 -14.61 19.59 -7.11
C PRO A 183 -15.33 18.24 -7.23
N TYR A 184 -16.67 18.26 -7.21
CA TYR A 184 -17.53 17.08 -7.38
C TYR A 184 -17.35 15.98 -6.31
N ARG A 185 -16.64 16.26 -5.21
CA ARG A 185 -16.52 15.39 -4.03
C ARG A 185 -17.35 15.96 -2.86
N PRO A 186 -17.83 15.11 -1.94
CA PRO A 186 -18.44 15.58 -0.71
C PRO A 186 -17.50 16.52 0.07
N LYS A 187 -18.04 17.62 0.60
CA LYS A 187 -17.25 18.56 1.41
C LYS A 187 -16.80 17.98 2.75
N SER A 188 -17.53 16.98 3.22
CA SER A 188 -17.33 16.27 4.49
C SER A 188 -17.72 14.81 4.26
N ILE A 189 -16.86 13.90 4.69
CA ILE A 189 -17.04 12.46 4.63
C ILE A 189 -17.08 11.96 6.08
N PRO A 190 -18.06 11.14 6.48
CA PRO A 190 -18.12 10.62 7.85
C PRO A 190 -16.81 9.96 8.25
N PHE A 191 -16.31 10.27 9.45
CA PHE A 191 -14.99 9.80 9.91
C PHE A 191 -14.86 8.27 9.93
N ILE A 192 -15.98 7.55 10.05
CA ILE A 192 -16.01 6.09 10.02
C ILE A 192 -15.61 5.50 8.66
N ASP A 193 -15.78 6.26 7.59
CA ASP A 193 -15.47 5.87 6.21
C ASP A 193 -14.01 6.22 5.83
N ARG A 194 -13.20 6.69 6.80
CA ARG A 194 -11.81 7.07 6.56
C ARG A 194 -10.93 5.85 6.24
N PRO A 195 -9.89 6.00 5.39
CA PRO A 195 -8.90 4.96 5.16
C PRO A 195 -8.20 4.45 6.42
N ILE A 196 -7.44 3.36 6.26
CA ILE A 196 -6.71 2.75 7.37
C ILE A 196 -5.53 3.64 7.75
N ASP A 197 -5.43 3.93 9.04
CA ASP A 197 -4.35 4.72 9.60
C ASP A 197 -3.61 3.93 10.70
N VAL A 198 -2.41 4.39 11.06
CA VAL A 198 -1.55 3.81 12.10
C VAL A 198 -2.29 3.62 13.42
N PHE A 199 -3.22 4.52 13.75
CA PHE A 199 -4.04 4.43 14.96
C PHE A 199 -5.00 3.23 14.95
N ASP A 200 -5.45 2.75 13.79
CA ASP A 200 -6.32 1.57 13.70
C ASP A 200 -5.56 0.25 13.91
N LEU A 201 -4.26 0.28 13.64
CA LEU A 201 -3.35 -0.86 13.75
C LEU A 201 -2.84 -1.06 15.18
N SER A 202 -3.03 -0.07 16.07
CA SER A 202 -2.62 -0.16 17.48
C SER A 202 -3.45 -1.21 18.23
N ILE A 203 -2.81 -2.32 18.59
CA ILE A 203 -3.41 -3.43 19.32
C ILE A 203 -2.86 -3.61 20.74
N THR A 204 -1.83 -2.86 21.14
CA THR A 204 -1.17 -3.04 22.45
C THR A 204 -2.15 -2.98 23.63
N PRO A 205 -3.08 -1.98 23.71
CA PRO A 205 -4.03 -1.93 24.82
C PRO A 205 -5.04 -3.10 24.83
N LEU A 206 -5.21 -3.76 23.68
CA LEU A 206 -6.05 -4.93 23.52
C LEU A 206 -5.35 -6.20 23.99
N LEU A 207 -4.05 -6.35 23.72
CA LEU A 207 -3.25 -7.50 24.15
C LEU A 207 -3.35 -7.74 25.66
N GLU A 208 -3.17 -6.69 26.47
CA GLU A 208 -3.24 -6.79 27.94
C GLU A 208 -4.61 -7.25 28.44
N LYS A 209 -5.68 -6.79 27.79
CA LYS A 209 -7.05 -7.16 28.17
C LYS A 209 -7.35 -8.61 27.81
N ILE A 210 -6.88 -9.07 26.66
CA ILE A 210 -7.04 -10.47 26.26
C ILE A 210 -6.20 -11.37 27.15
N ASP A 211 -4.97 -10.99 27.47
CA ASP A 211 -4.09 -11.78 28.33
C ASP A 211 -4.70 -11.98 29.74
N LYS A 212 -5.31 -10.94 30.31
CA LYS A 212 -6.03 -11.04 31.58
C LYS A 212 -7.20 -12.04 31.57
N VAL A 213 -7.88 -12.19 30.43
CA VAL A 213 -9.08 -13.03 30.31
C VAL A 213 -8.75 -14.44 29.84
N ALA A 214 -7.89 -14.56 28.82
CA ALA A 214 -7.62 -15.79 28.08
C ALA A 214 -6.14 -16.20 28.11
N GLY A 215 -5.23 -15.41 28.69
CA GLY A 215 -3.79 -15.65 28.64
C GLY A 215 -3.38 -17.01 29.22
N LYS A 216 -3.99 -17.42 30.35
CA LYS A 216 -3.76 -18.76 30.92
C LYS A 216 -4.17 -19.87 29.96
N MET A 217 -5.37 -19.78 29.39
CA MET A 217 -5.89 -20.75 28.41
C MET A 217 -5.00 -20.81 27.15
N LEU A 218 -4.61 -19.64 26.63
CA LEU A 218 -3.75 -19.54 25.45
C LEU A 218 -2.37 -20.16 25.70
N TYR A 219 -1.82 -19.98 26.90
CA TYR A 219 -0.57 -20.61 27.31
C TYR A 219 -0.71 -22.14 27.45
N GLU A 220 -1.79 -22.63 28.07
CA GLU A 220 -2.03 -24.06 28.25
C GLU A 220 -2.26 -24.79 26.92
N LEU A 221 -2.99 -24.17 25.98
CA LEU A 221 -3.34 -24.78 24.69
C LEU A 221 -2.22 -24.65 23.64
N TYR A 222 -1.57 -23.49 23.57
CA TYR A 222 -0.67 -23.14 22.47
C TYR A 222 0.77 -22.88 22.92
N GLY A 223 1.05 -22.90 24.22
CA GLY A 223 2.40 -22.73 24.76
C GLY A 223 2.99 -21.32 24.61
N GLY A 224 2.19 -20.34 24.21
CA GLY A 224 2.62 -18.97 23.95
C GLY A 224 1.89 -17.93 24.80
N ARG A 225 2.46 -16.73 24.89
CA ARG A 225 1.90 -15.59 25.66
C ARG A 225 1.74 -14.35 24.81
N LEU A 226 0.78 -13.49 25.15
CA LEU A 226 0.50 -12.23 24.43
C LEU A 226 1.39 -11.08 24.91
N ILE A 227 1.71 -11.06 26.20
CA ILE A 227 2.56 -10.05 26.85
C ILE A 227 3.68 -10.74 27.63
N ASN A 228 4.80 -10.02 27.83
CA ASN A 228 5.98 -10.53 28.55
C ASN A 228 6.41 -11.93 28.06
N CYS A 229 6.33 -12.14 26.75
CA CYS A 229 6.74 -13.37 26.08
C CYS A 229 8.23 -13.28 25.72
N SER A 230 8.95 -14.39 25.90
CA SER A 230 10.34 -14.53 25.49
C SER A 230 10.42 -14.98 24.01
N ASP A 231 10.67 -16.26 23.81
CA ASP A 231 10.77 -16.98 22.53
C ASP A 231 9.43 -17.49 22.01
N ARG A 232 8.39 -17.52 22.87
CA ARG A 232 7.05 -18.04 22.54
C ARG A 232 5.99 -16.96 22.62
N CYS A 233 6.05 -16.04 21.68
CA CYS A 233 5.09 -14.94 21.57
C CYS A 233 3.89 -15.34 20.71
N LEU A 234 2.70 -14.94 21.15
CA LEU A 234 1.49 -14.88 20.33
C LEU A 234 1.28 -13.43 19.90
N SER A 235 0.90 -13.22 18.66
CA SER A 235 0.61 -11.90 18.11
C SER A 235 -0.65 -11.94 17.26
N PHE A 236 -1.19 -10.77 16.93
CA PHE A 236 -2.31 -10.67 16.02
C PHE A 236 -1.86 -10.34 14.60
N ASN A 237 -2.46 -11.00 13.62
CA ASN A 237 -2.52 -10.48 12.27
C ASN A 237 -3.63 -9.42 12.20
N VAL A 238 -3.32 -8.32 11.51
CA VAL A 238 -4.29 -7.26 11.25
C VAL A 238 -5.09 -7.64 10.02
N ASN A 239 -6.35 -8.05 10.19
CA ASN A 239 -7.17 -8.49 9.07
C ASN A 239 -8.15 -7.42 8.60
N SER A 240 -8.89 -7.72 7.53
CA SER A 240 -9.76 -6.79 6.80
C SER A 240 -10.71 -5.98 7.69
N GLN A 241 -10.93 -4.74 7.25
CA GLN A 241 -11.94 -3.86 7.80
C GLN A 241 -13.33 -4.27 7.34
N LEU A 242 -14.16 -4.65 8.29
CA LEU A 242 -15.59 -4.65 8.11
C LEU A 242 -16.10 -3.27 8.47
N THR A 243 -16.23 -2.40 7.48
CA THR A 243 -17.28 -1.38 7.59
C THR A 243 -18.60 -2.12 7.48
N THR A 244 -19.63 -1.61 8.15
CA THR A 244 -20.84 -2.38 8.45
C THR A 244 -22.02 -2.04 7.49
N PRO A 245 -21.95 -2.25 6.15
CA PRO A 245 -23.16 -2.19 5.34
C PRO A 245 -24.16 -3.32 5.68
N LEU A 246 -23.70 -4.43 6.27
CA LEU A 246 -24.50 -5.66 6.39
C LEU A 246 -25.59 -5.64 7.49
N SER A 247 -25.63 -4.62 8.37
CA SER A 247 -26.59 -4.60 9.50
C SER A 247 -27.24 -3.24 9.82
N GLY A 248 -27.10 -2.24 8.96
CA GLY A 248 -27.70 -0.90 9.16
C GLY A 248 -27.07 -0.06 10.29
N VAL A 249 -25.98 -0.52 10.90
CA VAL A 249 -25.26 0.18 11.98
C VAL A 249 -23.88 0.53 11.48
N ARG A 250 -23.52 1.80 11.24
CA ARG A 250 -22.18 2.17 10.74
C ARG A 250 -21.09 2.03 11.81
N LYS A 251 -20.43 0.88 11.89
CA LYS A 251 -19.28 0.61 12.75
C LYS A 251 -18.05 0.17 11.96
N ARG A 252 -16.88 0.34 12.56
CA ARG A 252 -15.60 -0.16 12.05
C ARG A 252 -15.20 -1.35 12.89
N LEU A 253 -15.46 -2.54 12.35
CA LEU A 253 -15.19 -3.81 13.00
C LEU A 253 -13.93 -4.43 12.42
N TRP A 254 -13.14 -5.05 13.29
CA TRP A 254 -11.91 -5.73 12.94
C TRP A 254 -11.92 -7.12 13.54
N PHE A 255 -11.82 -8.13 12.69
CA PHE A 255 -11.41 -9.46 13.12
C PHE A 255 -9.89 -9.52 13.18
N SER A 256 -9.32 -10.09 14.23
CA SER A 256 -7.87 -10.25 14.36
C SER A 256 -7.55 -11.68 14.77
N TRP A 257 -6.65 -12.28 14.00
CA TRP A 257 -6.24 -13.66 14.20
C TRP A 257 -5.02 -13.75 15.07
N LEU A 258 -5.08 -14.63 16.06
CA LEU A 258 -3.91 -14.94 16.83
C LEU A 258 -3.02 -15.91 16.06
N GLN A 259 -1.72 -15.70 16.14
CA GLN A 259 -0.72 -16.51 15.46
C GLN A 259 0.53 -16.61 16.32
N GLN A 260 1.33 -17.66 16.10
CA GLN A 260 2.64 -17.74 16.71
C GLN A 260 3.59 -16.73 16.05
N PHE A 261 4.16 -15.84 16.83
CA PHE A 261 5.12 -14.85 16.37
C PHE A 261 6.50 -15.48 16.18
N THR A 262 6.61 -16.25 15.10
CA THR A 262 7.81 -16.99 14.70
C THR A 262 8.03 -16.80 13.20
N GLU A 263 9.10 -17.38 12.65
CA GLU A 263 9.31 -17.40 11.20
C GLU A 263 8.12 -18.08 10.51
N HIS A 264 7.64 -17.49 9.41
CA HIS A 264 6.43 -17.93 8.70
C HIS A 264 5.15 -17.90 9.56
N PHE A 265 5.01 -16.87 10.40
CA PHE A 265 3.86 -16.69 11.30
C PHE A 265 2.48 -16.86 10.65
N LEU A 266 2.36 -16.52 9.36
CA LEU A 266 1.12 -16.67 8.59
C LEU A 266 0.65 -18.12 8.45
N LEU A 267 1.59 -19.06 8.42
CA LEU A 267 1.31 -20.49 8.33
C LEU A 267 1.14 -21.13 9.72
N ARG A 268 1.13 -20.32 10.78
CA ARG A 268 0.99 -20.76 12.17
C ARG A 268 -0.15 -20.03 12.88
N PRO A 269 -1.38 -20.05 12.32
CA PRO A 269 -2.53 -19.50 13.00
C PRO A 269 -2.83 -20.32 14.26
N VAL A 270 -3.27 -19.62 15.28
CA VAL A 270 -3.88 -20.18 16.47
C VAL A 270 -5.38 -20.11 16.28
N ASP A 271 -6.13 -21.13 16.72
CA ASP A 271 -7.59 -21.15 16.58
C ASP A 271 -8.26 -20.26 17.65
N PHE A 272 -7.89 -18.98 17.61
CA PHE A 272 -8.36 -17.93 18.49
C PHE A 272 -8.40 -16.62 17.72
N ALA A 273 -9.58 -16.00 17.67
CA ALA A 273 -9.80 -14.74 16.99
C ALA A 273 -10.50 -13.75 17.93
N VAL A 274 -10.25 -12.46 17.72
CA VAL A 274 -10.93 -11.40 18.46
C VAL A 274 -11.61 -10.45 17.48
N LEU A 275 -12.90 -10.23 17.69
CA LEU A 275 -13.65 -9.17 17.04
C LEU A 275 -13.56 -7.92 17.92
N ARG A 276 -12.99 -6.83 17.39
CA ARG A 276 -12.96 -5.54 18.06
C ARG A 276 -13.73 -4.49 17.25
N GLU A 277 -14.42 -3.63 17.98
CA GLU A 277 -14.89 -2.35 17.45
C GLU A 277 -13.77 -1.33 17.65
N VAL A 278 -13.34 -0.70 16.56
CA VAL A 278 -12.35 0.38 16.63
C VAL A 278 -13.11 1.69 16.77
N ASP A 279 -13.28 2.11 18.03
CA ASP A 279 -13.79 3.43 18.38
C ASP A 279 -12.72 4.49 18.10
N ASN A 280 -13.15 5.73 17.83
CA ASN A 280 -12.29 6.90 17.53
C ASN A 280 -11.43 7.38 18.72
N ASN A 281 -11.11 6.52 19.69
CA ASN A 281 -10.37 6.81 20.91
C ASN A 281 -9.26 5.77 21.16
N ALA A 282 -8.50 5.42 20.12
CA ALA A 282 -7.33 4.56 20.25
C ALA A 282 -6.10 5.40 20.62
N SER A 283 -5.35 4.93 21.63
CA SER A 283 -4.10 5.53 22.09
C SER A 283 -2.88 4.88 21.43
N ASP A 284 -1.83 5.70 21.39
CA ASP A 284 -0.69 5.68 20.49
C ASP A 284 0.39 4.63 20.81
N GLN A 285 1.05 4.09 19.78
CA GLN A 285 2.40 3.50 19.86
C GLN A 285 3.03 3.33 18.47
N LYS A 286 4.21 3.93 18.29
CA LYS A 286 5.03 3.85 17.06
C LYS A 286 5.53 2.42 16.82
N SER A 287 5.28 1.86 15.64
CA SER A 287 5.91 0.61 15.18
C SER A 287 7.22 0.91 14.45
N ASP A 288 8.32 0.33 14.94
CA ASP A 288 9.62 0.39 14.26
C ASP A 288 9.64 -0.60 13.09
N ARG A 289 9.98 -0.14 11.88
CA ARG A 289 10.06 -0.97 10.67
C ARG A 289 11.52 -1.09 10.24
N THR A 290 12.18 -2.16 10.67
CA THR A 290 13.44 -2.60 10.06
C THR A 290 13.17 -3.81 9.17
N VAL A 291 13.47 -3.67 7.88
CA VAL A 291 13.41 -4.77 6.92
C VAL A 291 14.79 -5.42 6.91
N ASN A 292 14.89 -6.64 7.44
CA ASN A 292 16.06 -7.48 7.27
C ASN A 292 15.69 -8.62 6.34
N SER A 293 16.49 -8.83 5.29
CA SER A 293 16.41 -10.05 4.48
C SER A 293 16.70 -11.25 5.38
N ARG A 294 15.71 -12.15 5.53
CA ARG A 294 15.81 -13.37 6.33
C ARG A 294 15.54 -14.54 5.39
N GLY A 295 16.56 -15.37 5.18
CA GLY A 295 16.49 -16.57 4.35
C GLY A 295 17.88 -17.04 3.94
N LYS A 296 18.12 -18.35 3.94
CA LYS A 296 19.31 -18.96 3.34
C LYS A 296 18.89 -19.57 2.00
N PRO A 297 19.57 -19.27 0.88
CA PRO A 297 19.27 -19.92 -0.40
C PRO A 297 19.36 -21.45 -0.25
N SER A 298 18.32 -22.16 -0.71
CA SER A 298 18.22 -23.61 -0.62
C SER A 298 18.70 -24.25 -1.93
N PHE A 299 20.01 -24.29 -2.15
CA PHE A 299 20.59 -25.11 -3.21
C PHE A 299 21.90 -25.75 -2.73
N ASP A 300 21.95 -27.09 -2.69
CA ASP A 300 23.09 -27.88 -2.21
C ASP A 300 24.37 -27.73 -3.09
N LYS A 301 24.24 -27.14 -4.29
CA LYS A 301 25.35 -26.74 -5.17
C LYS A 301 24.99 -25.49 -5.99
N PRO A 302 25.31 -24.27 -5.54
CA PRO A 302 24.97 -23.07 -6.29
C PRO A 302 25.96 -22.89 -7.46
N LEU A 303 25.58 -23.36 -8.65
CA LEU A 303 26.12 -22.75 -9.87
C LEU A 303 25.56 -21.32 -9.98
N LYS A 304 26.31 -20.41 -10.61
CA LYS A 304 25.79 -19.06 -10.86
C LYS A 304 24.64 -19.15 -11.86
N ASP A 305 23.53 -18.49 -11.54
CA ASP A 305 22.41 -18.37 -12.46
C ASP A 305 22.79 -17.60 -13.73
N PRO A 306 22.12 -17.86 -14.87
CA PRO A 306 22.27 -17.04 -16.06
C PRO A 306 22.03 -15.57 -15.76
N LEU A 307 22.93 -14.70 -16.23
CA LEU A 307 22.82 -13.26 -16.05
C LEU A 307 22.42 -12.61 -17.37
N GLN A 308 21.40 -11.75 -17.30
CA GLN A 308 21.13 -10.84 -18.39
C GLN A 308 22.10 -9.67 -18.35
N VAL A 309 22.72 -9.41 -19.49
CA VAL A 309 23.63 -8.28 -19.70
C VAL A 309 23.18 -7.47 -20.91
N SER A 310 23.46 -6.17 -20.90
CA SER A 310 23.24 -5.27 -22.04
C SER A 310 24.60 -4.89 -22.63
N PRO A 311 25.09 -5.60 -23.67
CA PRO A 311 26.46 -5.41 -24.19
C PRO A 311 26.74 -3.99 -24.66
N ASP A 312 25.76 -3.36 -25.31
CA ASP A 312 25.84 -1.98 -25.82
C ASP A 312 25.35 -0.94 -24.80
N GLY A 313 25.14 -1.35 -23.55
CA GLY A 313 24.53 -0.51 -22.52
C GLY A 313 23.02 -0.38 -22.64
N ILE A 314 22.47 0.60 -21.91
CA ILE A 314 21.03 0.87 -21.84
C ILE A 314 20.57 1.55 -23.12
N ARG A 315 19.48 1.05 -23.74
CA ARG A 315 18.91 1.58 -25.01
C ARG A 315 17.57 2.28 -24.84
N TYR A 316 17.24 2.68 -23.62
CA TYR A 316 16.13 3.56 -23.29
C TYR A 316 16.71 4.81 -22.60
N ASN A 317 16.01 5.92 -22.68
CA ASN A 317 16.36 7.12 -21.95
C ASN A 317 15.28 7.44 -20.92
N ILE A 318 15.71 7.99 -19.78
CA ILE A 318 14.81 8.46 -18.72
C ILE A 318 15.24 9.88 -18.37
N ASP A 319 14.30 10.81 -18.43
CA ASP A 319 14.44 12.19 -17.97
C ASP A 319 13.39 12.44 -16.89
N ASP A 320 13.83 12.49 -15.62
CA ASP A 320 12.99 12.49 -14.41
C ASP A 320 11.99 11.31 -14.37
N ARG A 321 10.80 11.47 -14.97
CA ARG A 321 9.75 10.45 -15.07
C ARG A 321 9.36 10.09 -16.51
N HIS A 322 9.87 10.83 -17.48
CA HIS A 322 9.58 10.57 -18.88
C HIS A 322 10.54 9.51 -19.41
N VAL A 323 10.00 8.47 -20.01
CA VAL A 323 10.74 7.32 -20.54
C VAL A 323 10.58 7.28 -22.05
N SER A 324 11.70 7.19 -22.77
CA SER A 324 11.71 6.95 -24.21
C SER A 324 12.44 5.66 -24.55
N TYR A 325 11.82 4.82 -25.38
CA TYR A 325 12.34 3.51 -25.74
C TYR A 325 11.92 3.10 -27.15
N SER A 326 12.87 3.02 -28.07
CA SER A 326 12.59 2.74 -29.49
C SER A 326 11.57 3.74 -30.06
N TYR A 327 10.30 3.34 -30.20
CA TYR A 327 9.20 4.20 -30.65
C TYR A 327 8.22 4.56 -29.54
N TRP A 328 8.44 4.08 -28.33
CA TRP A 328 7.60 4.28 -27.16
C TRP A 328 8.04 5.52 -26.39
N GLU A 329 7.08 6.32 -25.97
CA GLU A 329 7.29 7.46 -25.05
C GLU A 329 6.14 7.47 -24.03
N PHE A 330 6.44 7.72 -22.76
CA PHE A 330 5.43 7.79 -21.69
C PHE A 330 6.01 8.41 -20.41
N ASP A 331 5.14 8.96 -19.55
CA ASP A 331 5.48 9.37 -18.19
C ASP A 331 5.06 8.30 -17.17
N ILE A 332 5.88 8.09 -16.14
CA ILE A 332 5.55 7.19 -15.01
C ILE A 332 5.18 7.99 -13.76
N GLY A 333 4.25 7.46 -12.96
CA GLY A 333 3.90 8.02 -11.67
C GLY A 333 3.40 6.98 -10.68
N MET A 334 3.30 7.36 -9.42
CA MET A 334 2.81 6.54 -8.32
C MET A 334 1.78 7.32 -7.50
N SER A 335 0.50 6.96 -7.61
CA SER A 335 -0.53 7.50 -6.70
C SER A 335 -0.39 6.85 -5.32
N VAL A 336 -0.61 7.64 -4.26
CA VAL A 336 -0.55 7.14 -2.88
C VAL A 336 -1.53 5.97 -2.69
N PHE A 337 -2.77 6.13 -3.14
CA PHE A 337 -3.81 5.12 -2.96
C PHE A 337 -3.81 4.03 -4.02
N TYR A 338 -3.75 4.43 -5.29
CA TYR A 338 -3.99 3.52 -6.40
C TYR A 338 -2.74 2.80 -6.89
N GLY A 339 -1.55 3.29 -6.55
CA GLY A 339 -0.30 2.71 -7.01
C GLY A 339 0.12 3.22 -8.40
N PRO A 340 0.71 2.36 -9.25
CA PRO A 340 1.44 2.82 -10.42
C PRO A 340 0.51 3.30 -11.54
N ARG A 341 0.97 4.30 -12.29
CA ARG A 341 0.30 4.84 -13.46
C ARG A 341 1.29 5.20 -14.55
N LEU A 342 0.82 5.10 -15.79
CA LEU A 342 1.47 5.59 -16.99
C LEU A 342 0.61 6.68 -17.63
N ASN A 343 1.24 7.74 -18.10
CA ASN A 343 0.57 8.87 -18.72
C ASN A 343 1.20 9.22 -20.08
N ASP A 344 0.40 9.82 -20.95
CA ASP A 344 0.79 10.26 -22.31
C ASP A 344 1.52 9.19 -23.14
N ILE A 345 0.99 7.97 -23.17
CA ILE A 345 1.61 6.83 -23.85
C ILE A 345 1.52 7.01 -25.36
N ARG A 346 2.68 7.08 -26.01
CA ARG A 346 2.82 7.26 -27.45
C ARG A 346 3.59 6.14 -28.10
N TYR A 347 3.24 5.87 -29.35
CA TYR A 347 3.97 4.96 -30.23
C TYR A 347 4.19 5.64 -31.59
N LYS A 348 5.44 5.75 -32.04
CA LYS A 348 5.82 6.47 -33.28
C LYS A 348 5.29 7.92 -33.29
N GLY A 349 5.28 8.58 -32.13
CA GLY A 349 4.79 9.95 -31.95
C GLY A 349 3.29 10.10 -31.70
N ASP A 350 2.49 9.08 -32.07
CA ASP A 350 1.04 9.09 -31.90
C ASP A 350 0.63 8.61 -30.50
N ARG A 351 -0.24 9.36 -29.83
CA ARG A 351 -0.78 8.99 -28.52
C ARG A 351 -1.76 7.83 -28.67
N ILE A 352 -1.43 6.68 -28.08
CA ILE A 352 -2.31 5.51 -28.05
C ILE A 352 -3.19 5.46 -26.79
N ALA A 353 -2.70 6.00 -25.67
CA ALA A 353 -3.43 6.05 -24.41
C ALA A 353 -3.03 7.29 -23.62
N TYR A 354 -4.02 7.99 -23.06
CA TYR A 354 -3.75 9.15 -22.20
C TYR A 354 -3.28 8.72 -20.81
N GLU A 355 -3.88 7.65 -20.28
CA GLU A 355 -3.59 7.11 -18.96
C GLU A 355 -3.86 5.60 -18.97
N ILE A 356 -2.95 4.83 -18.38
CA ILE A 356 -3.17 3.46 -17.93
C ILE A 356 -2.72 3.41 -16.48
N SER A 357 -3.63 3.14 -15.56
CA SER A 357 -3.38 3.17 -14.12
C SER A 357 -4.06 2.03 -13.40
N LEU A 358 -3.41 1.51 -12.35
CA LEU A 358 -4.07 0.61 -11.41
C LEU A 358 -5.19 1.36 -10.69
N GLN A 359 -6.31 0.68 -10.40
CA GLN A 359 -7.47 1.29 -9.74
C GLN A 359 -7.83 0.61 -8.42
N GLU A 360 -7.62 -0.71 -8.29
CA GLU A 360 -7.84 -1.46 -7.06
C GLU A 360 -7.14 -2.82 -7.14
N LEU A 361 -6.72 -3.35 -5.99
CA LEU A 361 -6.45 -4.78 -5.82
C LEU A 361 -7.43 -5.30 -4.78
N ALA A 362 -8.24 -6.27 -5.18
CA ALA A 362 -9.29 -6.81 -4.35
C ALA A 362 -9.08 -8.30 -4.09
N THR A 363 -9.07 -8.69 -2.82
CA THR A 363 -8.94 -10.08 -2.40
C THR A 363 -10.10 -10.46 -1.50
N PHE A 364 -10.96 -11.35 -2.00
CA PHE A 364 -12.14 -11.84 -1.29
C PHE A 364 -11.89 -13.28 -0.85
N TYR A 365 -12.05 -13.55 0.45
CA TYR A 365 -11.90 -14.89 0.99
C TYR A 365 -13.25 -15.52 1.30
N SER A 366 -13.20 -16.84 1.45
CA SER A 366 -14.24 -17.65 2.05
C SER A 366 -13.56 -18.80 2.81
N GLY A 367 -14.20 -19.28 3.86
CA GLY A 367 -13.67 -20.37 4.68
C GLY A 367 -14.54 -20.63 5.89
N ASP A 368 -14.55 -21.84 6.43
CA ASP A 368 -15.57 -22.33 7.38
C ASP A 368 -15.62 -21.56 8.71
N LYS A 369 -14.56 -20.84 9.05
CA LYS A 369 -14.48 -20.05 10.27
C LYS A 369 -15.07 -18.65 10.05
N PRO A 370 -15.82 -18.07 11.02
CA PRO A 370 -16.50 -16.78 10.85
C PRO A 370 -15.59 -15.62 10.44
N GLN A 371 -14.34 -15.66 10.89
CA GLN A 371 -13.28 -14.73 10.50
C GLN A 371 -12.92 -14.76 9.01
N GLU A 372 -13.04 -15.90 8.32
CA GLU A 372 -12.62 -16.12 6.94
C GLU A 372 -13.75 -15.73 5.98
N HIS A 373 -15.01 -15.91 6.40
CA HIS A 373 -16.20 -15.41 5.70
C HIS A 373 -16.24 -13.88 5.51
N VAL A 374 -15.46 -13.14 6.29
CA VAL A 374 -15.55 -11.67 6.36
C VAL A 374 -14.29 -10.95 5.87
N LEU A 375 -13.30 -11.68 5.34
CA LEU A 375 -12.09 -11.05 4.81
C LEU A 375 -12.32 -10.58 3.38
N ASN A 376 -12.54 -9.28 3.23
CA ASN A 376 -12.62 -8.61 1.95
C ASN A 376 -11.60 -7.46 1.94
N PHE A 377 -10.49 -7.63 1.25
CA PHE A 377 -9.46 -6.60 1.14
C PHE A 377 -9.72 -5.75 -0.09
N LEU A 378 -9.75 -4.44 0.13
CA LEU A 378 -9.66 -3.41 -0.89
C LEU A 378 -8.36 -2.66 -0.59
N ASP A 379 -7.30 -2.98 -1.33
CA ASP A 379 -5.95 -2.58 -0.97
C ASP A 379 -5.69 -1.08 -1.17
N THR A 380 -6.54 -0.36 -1.92
CA THR A 380 -6.52 1.11 -1.92
C THR A 380 -6.67 1.69 -0.51
N THR A 381 -7.39 1.04 0.40
CA THR A 381 -7.50 1.49 1.80
C THR A 381 -6.17 1.45 2.54
N TRP A 382 -5.23 0.62 2.10
CA TRP A 382 -3.87 0.45 2.65
C TRP A 382 -2.81 1.32 1.97
N LYS A 383 -3.18 2.08 0.92
CA LYS A 383 -2.28 2.96 0.15
C LYS A 383 -1.25 2.19 -0.68
N ILE A 384 -1.72 1.52 -1.74
CA ILE A 384 -0.92 0.65 -2.62
C ILE A 384 0.43 1.29 -2.99
N GLY A 385 0.44 2.53 -3.47
CA GLY A 385 1.68 3.18 -3.93
C GLY A 385 2.65 3.55 -2.81
N ALA A 386 2.16 3.93 -1.64
CA ALA A 386 3.01 4.16 -0.46
C ALA A 386 3.65 2.86 0.06
N LEU A 387 3.08 1.71 -0.31
CA LEU A 387 3.58 0.38 0.01
C LEU A 387 4.45 -0.23 -1.10
N ALA A 388 4.71 0.47 -2.21
CA ALA A 388 5.75 0.10 -3.18
C ALA A 388 7.14 0.20 -2.53
N LYS A 389 7.70 -0.96 -2.15
CA LYS A 389 8.96 -1.04 -1.37
C LYS A 389 10.18 -1.11 -2.28
N TYR A 390 11.34 -1.17 -1.62
CA TYR A 390 12.65 -1.23 -2.24
C TYR A 390 12.79 -2.50 -3.07
N LEU A 391 13.08 -2.34 -4.36
CA LEU A 391 13.35 -3.46 -5.27
C LEU A 391 14.82 -3.87 -5.19
N HIS A 392 15.05 -5.17 -4.96
CA HIS A 392 16.37 -5.78 -4.83
C HIS A 392 16.97 -6.12 -6.22
N PRO A 393 18.09 -5.49 -6.63
CA PRO A 393 18.77 -5.83 -7.87
C PRO A 393 19.29 -7.27 -7.83
N GLY A 394 19.16 -7.97 -8.96
CA GLY A 394 19.51 -9.38 -9.11
C GLY A 394 18.42 -10.35 -8.67
N ILE A 395 17.37 -9.88 -7.98
CA ILE A 395 16.25 -10.70 -7.53
C ILE A 395 14.95 -10.19 -8.16
N ASP A 396 14.51 -8.99 -7.78
CA ASP A 396 13.25 -8.41 -8.27
C ASP A 396 13.40 -7.87 -9.70
N CYS A 397 14.61 -7.39 -10.02
CA CYS A 397 14.96 -6.78 -11.30
C CYS A 397 16.40 -7.17 -11.68
N PRO A 398 16.77 -7.20 -12.98
CA PRO A 398 18.15 -7.43 -13.40
C PRO A 398 19.13 -6.44 -12.77
N ASN A 399 20.38 -6.87 -12.54
CA ASN A 399 21.42 -6.01 -11.93
C ASN A 399 21.66 -4.71 -12.72
N GLY A 400 21.48 -4.73 -14.03
CA GLY A 400 21.64 -3.57 -14.91
C GLY A 400 20.38 -2.70 -15.07
N ALA A 401 19.33 -2.91 -14.28
CA ALA A 401 18.11 -2.10 -14.34
C ALA A 401 18.36 -0.67 -13.82
N THR A 402 17.63 0.30 -14.37
CA THR A 402 17.55 1.65 -13.81
C THR A 402 16.44 1.70 -12.77
N PHE A 403 16.72 2.25 -11.59
CA PHE A 403 15.76 2.33 -10.48
C PHE A 403 15.31 3.75 -10.24
N ILE A 404 14.01 3.94 -9.98
CA ILE A 404 13.40 5.25 -9.73
C ILE A 404 12.69 5.22 -8.38
N SER A 405 12.97 6.22 -7.55
CA SER A 405 12.36 6.39 -6.23
C SER A 405 11.02 7.12 -6.31
N SER A 406 10.15 6.94 -5.33
CA SER A 406 8.90 7.70 -5.21
C SER A 406 8.79 8.38 -3.85
N SER A 407 8.17 9.55 -3.81
CA SER A 407 8.06 10.41 -2.62
C SER A 407 6.61 10.73 -2.30
N PHE A 408 6.22 10.63 -1.03
CA PHE A 408 4.84 10.83 -0.58
C PHE A 408 4.78 11.58 0.76
N LYS A 409 3.67 12.29 1.02
CA LYS A 409 3.24 12.59 2.39
C LYS A 409 2.18 11.57 2.77
N VAL A 410 2.44 10.77 3.82
CA VAL A 410 1.52 9.74 4.28
C VAL A 410 1.47 9.66 5.81
N ASP A 411 0.31 9.24 6.30
CA ASP A 411 -0.01 9.04 7.71
C ASP A 411 0.40 10.26 8.56
N THR A 412 0.71 10.02 9.83
CA THR A 412 1.20 11.03 10.78
C THR A 412 2.71 11.18 10.71
N GLN A 413 3.28 11.35 9.52
CA GLN A 413 4.69 11.71 9.31
C GLN A 413 4.80 13.02 8.55
N ASP A 414 5.50 14.03 9.10
CA ASP A 414 5.67 15.32 8.43
C ASP A 414 6.87 15.34 7.48
N GLU A 415 7.82 14.43 7.66
CA GLU A 415 8.87 14.20 6.66
C GLU A 415 8.30 13.43 5.46
N PRO A 416 8.65 13.81 4.22
CA PRO A 416 8.27 13.05 3.04
C PRO A 416 8.81 11.61 3.11
N LEU A 417 7.92 10.62 2.99
CA LEU A 417 8.29 9.23 2.83
C LEU A 417 8.94 9.05 1.46
N ILE A 418 10.22 8.68 1.44
CA ILE A 418 10.95 8.33 0.22
C ILE A 418 11.05 6.81 0.16
N ASN A 419 10.32 6.20 -0.78
CA ASN A 419 10.52 4.81 -1.15
C ASN A 419 11.61 4.76 -2.22
N GLU A 420 12.83 4.44 -1.79
CA GLU A 420 13.94 4.20 -2.70
C GLU A 420 13.67 3.00 -3.60
N ARG A 421 14.04 3.10 -4.88
CA ARG A 421 13.90 2.00 -5.86
C ARG A 421 12.48 1.44 -5.97
N ALA A 422 11.47 2.30 -5.86
CA ALA A 422 10.06 1.92 -5.97
C ALA A 422 9.67 1.40 -7.38
N PHE A 423 10.39 1.84 -8.41
CA PHE A 423 10.33 1.27 -9.75
C PHE A 423 11.69 0.75 -10.19
N CYS A 424 11.67 -0.27 -11.04
CA CYS A 424 12.81 -0.62 -11.88
C CYS A 424 12.39 -0.68 -13.35
N ILE A 425 13.29 -0.25 -14.22
CA ILE A 425 13.11 -0.21 -15.67
C ILE A 425 14.27 -0.96 -16.30
N PHE A 426 13.96 -1.87 -17.22
CA PHE A 426 14.98 -2.65 -17.91
C PHE A 426 14.46 -3.18 -19.26
N GLU A 427 15.37 -3.36 -20.21
CA GLU A 427 15.07 -4.19 -21.36
C GLU A 427 15.22 -5.66 -20.99
N PHE A 428 14.36 -6.51 -21.53
CA PHE A 428 14.34 -7.95 -21.31
C PHE A 428 14.29 -8.68 -22.64
N ASN A 429 15.25 -9.58 -22.90
CA ASN A 429 15.15 -10.53 -24.00
C ASN A 429 14.34 -11.73 -23.50
N THR A 430 13.16 -11.93 -24.08
CA THR A 430 12.22 -12.97 -23.63
C THR A 430 12.67 -14.40 -23.92
N GLY A 431 13.74 -14.59 -24.70
CA GLY A 431 14.18 -15.90 -25.17
C GLY A 431 13.28 -16.50 -26.25
N MET A 432 12.18 -15.82 -26.62
CA MET A 432 11.30 -16.20 -27.73
C MET A 432 11.51 -15.26 -28.92
N PRO A 433 11.38 -15.73 -30.18
CA PRO A 433 11.38 -14.85 -31.33
C PRO A 433 10.06 -14.05 -31.38
N LEU A 434 10.13 -12.77 -31.73
CA LEU A 434 8.95 -11.95 -32.01
C LEU A 434 8.23 -12.47 -33.26
N ARG A 435 9.04 -12.79 -34.28
CA ARG A 435 8.62 -13.47 -35.50
C ARG A 435 9.81 -14.26 -36.05
N ARG A 436 9.53 -15.39 -36.68
CA ARG A 436 10.51 -16.13 -37.50
C ARG A 436 9.84 -16.88 -38.62
N HIS A 437 10.51 -17.00 -39.75
CA HIS A 437 10.12 -17.86 -40.85
C HIS A 437 11.34 -18.58 -41.43
N ASN A 438 11.15 -19.84 -41.82
CA ASN A 438 12.19 -20.61 -42.50
C ASN A 438 11.59 -21.19 -43.79
N GLY A 439 12.01 -20.62 -44.92
CA GLY A 439 11.60 -21.03 -46.26
C GLY A 439 12.53 -22.12 -46.79
N TYR A 440 12.03 -23.35 -46.86
CA TYR A 440 12.84 -24.53 -47.22
C TYR A 440 12.84 -24.85 -48.73
N TYR A 441 11.88 -24.30 -49.47
CA TYR A 441 11.66 -24.61 -50.88
C TYR A 441 12.71 -23.92 -51.77
N LYS A 442 13.54 -24.72 -52.44
CA LYS A 442 14.62 -24.23 -53.32
C LYS A 442 14.10 -23.35 -54.46
N TYR A 443 12.93 -23.66 -55.00
CA TYR A 443 12.28 -22.90 -56.08
C TYR A 443 11.66 -21.56 -55.63
N LEU A 444 11.53 -21.32 -54.31
CA LEU A 444 11.07 -20.06 -53.73
C LEU A 444 12.21 -19.28 -53.05
N HIS A 445 13.46 -19.49 -53.48
CA HIS A 445 14.66 -18.87 -52.88
C HIS A 445 14.79 -19.11 -51.37
N ARG A 446 15.32 -20.27 -50.96
CA ARG A 446 15.56 -20.63 -49.55
C ARG A 446 16.01 -19.45 -48.69
N PHE A 447 15.32 -19.20 -47.59
CA PHE A 447 15.62 -18.07 -46.71
C PHE A 447 15.27 -18.39 -45.26
N TYR A 448 15.96 -17.71 -44.34
CA TYR A 448 15.58 -17.63 -42.94
C TYR A 448 15.43 -16.15 -42.58
N GLU A 449 14.36 -15.83 -41.89
CA GLU A 449 14.14 -14.50 -41.32
C GLU A 449 13.68 -14.64 -39.88
N GLY A 450 14.19 -13.80 -38.99
CA GLY A 450 13.80 -13.82 -37.59
C GLY A 450 14.15 -12.52 -36.88
N VAL A 451 13.33 -12.16 -35.89
CA VAL A 451 13.53 -11.01 -35.01
C VAL A 451 13.38 -11.50 -33.58
N ALA A 452 14.37 -11.23 -32.73
CA ALA A 452 14.29 -11.55 -31.30
C ALA A 452 13.22 -10.69 -30.60
N ASN A 453 12.46 -11.26 -29.67
CA ASN A 453 11.51 -10.50 -28.88
C ASN A 453 12.21 -9.89 -27.66
N VAL A 454 12.44 -8.58 -27.76
CA VAL A 454 12.97 -7.74 -26.69
C VAL A 454 11.89 -6.74 -26.30
N ALA A 455 11.66 -6.57 -25.00
CA ALA A 455 10.68 -5.63 -24.47
C ALA A 455 11.30 -4.76 -23.38
N LEU A 456 10.80 -3.55 -23.22
CA LEU A 456 11.05 -2.75 -22.03
C LEU A 456 10.01 -3.11 -20.97
N ILE A 457 10.49 -3.35 -19.75
CA ILE A 457 9.64 -3.63 -18.57
C ILE A 457 9.80 -2.48 -17.60
N VAL A 458 8.67 -1.93 -17.15
CA VAL A 458 8.56 -1.03 -16.00
C VAL A 458 7.86 -1.79 -14.90
N ARG A 459 8.57 -2.08 -13.81
CA ARG A 459 8.10 -2.92 -12.71
C ARG A 459 8.02 -2.16 -11.40
N THR A 460 6.99 -2.46 -10.61
CA THR A 460 6.90 -2.10 -9.19
C THR A 460 6.32 -3.26 -8.40
N ILE A 461 6.68 -3.36 -7.11
CA ILE A 461 6.21 -4.42 -6.21
C ILE A 461 5.71 -3.77 -4.90
N PRO A 462 4.43 -3.42 -4.81
CA PRO A 462 3.82 -3.08 -3.52
C PRO A 462 3.65 -4.32 -2.64
N THR A 463 4.17 -4.21 -1.42
CA THR A 463 4.03 -5.23 -0.37
C THR A 463 2.92 -4.81 0.60
N ILE A 464 1.75 -5.44 0.49
CA ILE A 464 0.55 -5.07 1.24
C ILE A 464 0.18 -6.22 2.17
N GLY A 465 0.42 -6.01 3.46
CA GLY A 465 0.26 -7.04 4.47
C GLY A 465 1.16 -8.23 4.17
N ILE A 466 0.59 -9.25 3.53
CA ILE A 466 1.22 -10.55 3.25
C ILE A 466 1.44 -10.80 1.76
N TYR A 467 0.98 -9.88 0.92
CA TYR A 467 1.05 -9.97 -0.54
C TYR A 467 2.20 -9.13 -1.07
N ASP A 468 2.94 -9.70 -2.00
CA ASP A 468 3.87 -8.99 -2.87
C ASP A 468 3.30 -9.03 -4.30
N TYR A 469 2.74 -7.92 -4.75
CA TYR A 469 2.12 -7.86 -6.08
C TYR A 469 3.14 -7.38 -7.11
N VAL A 470 3.55 -8.24 -8.03
CA VAL A 470 4.41 -7.83 -9.15
C VAL A 470 3.56 -7.20 -10.24
N ILE A 471 3.74 -5.90 -10.46
CA ILE A 471 3.02 -5.14 -11.48
C ILE A 471 3.99 -4.69 -12.55
N ASP A 472 3.78 -5.20 -13.77
CA ASP A 472 4.60 -4.92 -14.94
C ASP A 472 3.82 -4.19 -16.02
N PHE A 473 4.41 -3.11 -16.55
CA PHE A 473 4.06 -2.58 -17.86
C PHE A 473 5.12 -3.02 -18.86
N ILE A 474 4.68 -3.72 -19.91
CA ILE A 474 5.57 -4.35 -20.89
C ILE A 474 5.37 -3.70 -22.26
N PHE A 475 6.44 -3.11 -22.79
CA PHE A 475 6.46 -2.43 -24.08
C PHE A 475 7.30 -3.23 -25.08
N ILE A 476 6.62 -3.89 -26.02
CA ILE A 476 7.28 -4.74 -27.01
C ILE A 476 7.99 -3.86 -28.05
N LYS A 477 9.25 -4.19 -28.35
CA LYS A 477 9.96 -3.60 -29.49
C LYS A 477 9.42 -4.21 -30.78
N MET A 478 8.52 -3.52 -31.45
CA MET A 478 8.04 -3.94 -32.75
C MET A 478 9.08 -3.63 -33.84
N ALA A 479 9.25 -4.56 -34.78
CA ALA A 479 10.06 -4.34 -35.97
C ALA A 479 9.43 -3.22 -36.82
N SER A 480 10.29 -2.34 -37.36
CA SER A 480 9.92 -1.16 -38.15
C SER A 480 9.07 -1.49 -39.35
#